data_AF-A0A7X6CMA5-F1
#
_entry.id   AF-A0A7X6CMA5-F1
#
_cell.length_a   1.000
_cell.length_b   1.000
_cell.length_c   1.000
_cell.angle_alpha   90.00
_cell.angle_beta   90.00
_cell.angle_gamma   90.00
#
_symmetry.space_group_name_H-M   'P 1'
#
loop_
_entity.id
_entity.type
_entity.pdbx_description
1 polymer ?
#
loop_
_entity_poly.entity_id
_entity_poly.type
_entity_poly.pdbx_seq_one_letter_code
_entity_poly.pdbx_strand_id
1 'polypeptide(L)'
;MAYTITDRCIQCHQCEFVCPVGAITKDEQQRYQIDAGRCNDCVGYHSVPQCWAACPTNIGCISNLATLPPSISAKPANDYWEKWFVTYNKMVSELKTQQISEYWREWFDQYSQALSQQLQTPTSVGVNQ
;
A
#
# COMPACT_ATOMS: atom_id res chain seq x y z
N MET A 1 -21.96 0.83 -4.38
CA MET A 1 -20.96 1.91 -4.21
C MET A 1 -19.96 1.85 -5.36
N ALA A 2 -20.23 2.52 -6.48
CA ALA A 2 -19.38 2.40 -7.66
C ALA A 2 -17.93 2.86 -7.40
N TYR A 3 -16.97 2.03 -7.81
CA TYR A 3 -15.55 2.32 -7.87
C TYR A 3 -15.19 2.91 -9.24
N THR A 4 -14.14 3.72 -9.29
CA THR A 4 -13.60 4.29 -10.52
C THR A 4 -12.09 4.15 -10.56
N ILE A 5 -11.53 4.07 -11.77
CA ILE A 5 -10.09 4.05 -12.01
C ILE A 5 -9.64 5.48 -12.29
N THR A 6 -8.59 5.90 -11.59
CA THR A 6 -8.08 7.29 -11.63
C THR A 6 -6.92 7.41 -12.60
N ASP A 7 -6.48 8.65 -12.83
CA ASP A 7 -5.24 9.01 -13.53
C ASP A 7 -3.97 8.51 -12.83
N ARG A 8 -4.07 8.03 -11.59
CA ARG A 8 -2.98 7.42 -10.82
C ARG A 8 -2.80 5.93 -11.10
N CYS A 9 -3.57 5.38 -12.04
CA CYS A 9 -3.40 4.02 -12.51
C CYS A 9 -2.08 3.87 -13.29
N ILE A 10 -1.22 2.96 -12.84
CA ILE A 10 0.06 2.64 -13.50
C ILE A 10 -0.07 1.48 -14.51
N GLN A 11 -1.30 1.14 -14.93
CA GLN A 11 -1.60 0.08 -15.89
C GLN A 11 -0.96 -1.29 -15.56
N CYS A 12 -0.85 -1.64 -14.26
CA CYS A 12 -0.24 -2.90 -13.81
C CYS A 12 -1.05 -4.18 -14.06
N HIS A 13 -2.24 -4.09 -14.66
CA HIS A 13 -3.15 -5.21 -14.97
C HIS A 13 -3.76 -5.96 -13.77
N GLN A 14 -3.30 -5.73 -12.54
CA GLN A 14 -3.71 -6.52 -11.37
C GLN A 14 -5.22 -6.51 -11.10
N CYS A 15 -5.87 -5.36 -11.25
CA CYS A 15 -7.29 -5.20 -10.94
C CYS A 15 -8.20 -5.97 -11.91
N GLU A 16 -7.76 -6.18 -13.16
CA GLU A 16 -8.49 -6.92 -14.19
C GLU A 16 -8.65 -8.40 -13.81
N PHE A 17 -7.58 -9.03 -13.32
CA PHE A 17 -7.57 -10.46 -12.97
C PHE A 17 -8.40 -10.80 -11.73
N VAL A 18 -8.53 -9.86 -10.79
CA VAL A 18 -9.22 -10.11 -9.51
C VAL A 18 -10.70 -9.74 -9.55
N CYS A 19 -11.20 -9.18 -10.65
CA CYS A 19 -12.60 -8.77 -10.76
C CYS A 19 -13.50 -9.98 -11.08
N PRO A 20 -14.37 -10.43 -10.15
CA PRO A 20 -15.13 -11.67 -10.33
C PRO A 20 -16.20 -11.58 -11.43
N VAL A 21 -16.65 -10.37 -11.74
CA VAL A 21 -17.71 -10.10 -12.73
C VAL A 21 -17.16 -9.53 -14.04
N GLY A 22 -15.83 -9.41 -14.16
CA GLY A 22 -15.16 -8.88 -15.36
C GLY A 22 -15.58 -7.45 -15.72
N ALA A 23 -15.85 -6.60 -14.72
CA ALA A 23 -16.28 -5.22 -14.93
C ALA A 23 -15.13 -4.27 -15.33
N ILE A 24 -13.88 -4.70 -15.24
CA ILE A 24 -12.71 -3.86 -15.60
C ILE A 24 -12.35 -4.12 -17.06
N THR A 25 -12.34 -3.06 -17.86
CA THR A 25 -11.99 -3.09 -19.29
C THR A 25 -11.03 -1.95 -19.63
N LYS A 26 -10.57 -1.89 -20.89
CA LYS A 26 -9.79 -0.77 -21.40
C LYS A 26 -10.64 0.13 -22.30
N ASP A 27 -10.43 1.43 -22.19
CA ASP A 27 -11.02 2.43 -23.09
C ASP A 27 -10.27 2.51 -24.44
N GLU A 28 -10.71 3.39 -25.33
CA GLU A 28 -10.08 3.63 -26.63
C GLU A 28 -8.60 4.05 -26.52
N GLN A 29 -8.23 4.67 -25.40
CA GLN A 29 -6.88 5.16 -25.09
C GLN A 29 -6.06 4.13 -24.32
N GLN A 30 -6.51 2.87 -24.25
CA GLN A 30 -5.88 1.77 -23.51
C GLN A 30 -5.77 2.00 -22.00
N ARG A 31 -6.54 2.92 -21.44
CA ARG A 31 -6.62 3.15 -19.99
C ARG A 31 -7.66 2.24 -19.40
N TYR A 32 -7.38 1.74 -18.21
CA TYR A 32 -8.33 0.92 -17.50
C TYR A 32 -9.54 1.74 -17.04
N GLN A 33 -10.72 1.17 -17.18
CA GLN A 33 -12.00 1.72 -16.71
C GLN A 33 -12.85 0.63 -16.07
N ILE A 34 -13.78 1.03 -15.21
CA ILE A 34 -14.78 0.14 -14.61
C ILE A 34 -16.13 0.40 -15.28
N ASP A 35 -16.70 -0.65 -15.86
CA ASP A 35 -18.08 -0.66 -16.33
C ASP A 35 -19.04 -0.64 -15.12
N ALA A 36 -19.69 0.50 -14.91
CA ALA A 36 -20.63 0.70 -13.80
C ALA A 36 -21.87 -0.20 -13.88
N GLY A 37 -22.26 -0.65 -15.08
CA GLY A 37 -23.40 -1.56 -15.25
C GLY A 37 -23.09 -3.00 -14.86
N ARG A 38 -21.80 -3.37 -14.85
CA ARG A 38 -21.33 -4.72 -14.47
C ARG A 38 -20.77 -4.79 -13.06
N CYS A 39 -20.24 -3.68 -12.55
CA CYS A 39 -19.64 -3.64 -11.21
C CYS A 39 -20.70 -3.90 -10.13
N ASN A 40 -20.49 -4.96 -9.35
CA ASN A 40 -21.35 -5.36 -8.23
C ASN A 40 -20.69 -5.17 -6.86
N ASP A 41 -19.64 -4.34 -6.79
CA ASP A 41 -18.82 -4.12 -5.58
C ASP A 41 -18.23 -5.42 -4.98
N CYS A 42 -18.04 -6.45 -5.80
CA CYS A 42 -17.66 -7.80 -5.38
C CYS A 42 -18.66 -8.50 -4.44
N VAL A 43 -19.89 -8.00 -4.31
CA VAL A 43 -20.95 -8.61 -3.48
C VAL A 43 -21.24 -10.02 -3.98
N GLY A 44 -21.28 -10.98 -3.04
CA GLY A 44 -21.48 -12.40 -3.33
C GLY A 44 -20.19 -13.18 -3.65
N TYR A 45 -19.05 -12.50 -3.78
CA TYR A 45 -17.74 -13.14 -4.02
C TYR A 45 -16.75 -12.85 -2.90
N HIS A 46 -16.63 -11.58 -2.49
CA HIS A 46 -15.68 -11.14 -1.47
C HIS A 46 -16.33 -10.13 -0.52
N SER A 47 -15.81 -10.03 0.71
CA SER A 47 -16.24 -9.04 1.71
C SER A 47 -15.70 -7.63 1.43
N VAL A 48 -14.66 -7.52 0.60
CA VAL A 48 -14.03 -6.25 0.22
C VAL A 48 -13.82 -6.19 -1.30
N PRO A 49 -13.91 -5.00 -1.92
CA PRO A 49 -13.67 -4.82 -3.35
C PRO A 49 -12.22 -5.15 -3.73
N GLN A 50 -12.04 -6.18 -4.55
CA GLN A 50 -10.72 -6.73 -4.86
C GLN A 50 -9.88 -5.79 -5.74
N CYS A 51 -10.50 -5.03 -6.64
CA CYS A 51 -9.80 -4.05 -7.48
C CYS A 51 -9.11 -2.94 -6.67
N TRP A 52 -9.69 -2.55 -5.53
CA TRP A 52 -9.09 -1.62 -4.59
C TRP A 52 -7.98 -2.30 -3.77
N ALA A 53 -8.27 -3.47 -3.20
CA ALA A 53 -7.33 -4.21 -2.36
C ALA A 53 -6.05 -4.66 -3.09
N ALA A 54 -6.16 -4.97 -4.39
CA ALA A 54 -5.04 -5.41 -5.21
C ALA A 54 -4.28 -4.25 -5.88
N CYS A 55 -4.71 -2.99 -5.70
CA CYS A 55 -4.08 -1.84 -6.34
C CYS A 55 -2.74 -1.50 -5.66
N PRO A 56 -1.58 -1.62 -6.33
CA PRO A 56 -0.28 -1.40 -5.70
C PRO A 56 -0.05 0.06 -5.30
N THR A 57 -0.75 1.01 -5.92
CA THR A 57 -0.64 2.43 -5.58
C THR A 57 -1.67 2.87 -4.55
N ASN A 58 -2.64 2.02 -4.17
CA ASN A 58 -3.80 2.32 -3.31
C ASN A 58 -4.74 3.45 -3.78
N ILE A 59 -4.33 4.25 -4.78
CA ILE A 59 -5.05 5.42 -5.29
C ILE A 59 -5.44 5.28 -6.77
N GLY A 60 -5.01 4.20 -7.44
CA GLY A 60 -5.35 3.93 -8.84
C GLY A 60 -6.79 3.48 -9.06
N CYS A 61 -7.42 2.87 -8.06
CA CYS A 61 -8.84 2.51 -8.06
C CYS A 61 -9.45 2.98 -6.76
N ILE A 62 -10.47 3.83 -6.78
CA ILE A 62 -11.06 4.42 -5.57
C ILE A 62 -12.59 4.33 -5.59
N SER A 63 -13.22 4.30 -4.43
CA SER A 63 -14.67 4.46 -4.35
C SER A 63 -15.05 5.88 -4.75
N ASN A 64 -16.17 6.08 -5.45
CA ASN A 64 -16.67 7.41 -5.82
C ASN A 64 -16.95 8.35 -4.61
N LEU A 65 -16.94 7.83 -3.38
CA LEU A 65 -16.98 8.62 -2.15
C LEU A 65 -15.69 9.40 -1.88
N ALA A 66 -14.54 8.94 -2.41
CA ALA A 66 -13.25 9.59 -2.22
C ALA A 66 -13.10 10.88 -3.06
N THR A 67 -14.02 11.13 -3.99
CA THR A 67 -14.10 12.35 -4.80
C THR A 67 -15.03 13.41 -4.20
N LEU A 68 -15.67 13.13 -3.05
CA LEU A 68 -16.50 14.10 -2.36
C LEU A 68 -15.63 15.19 -1.70
N PRO A 69 -16.09 16.47 -1.70
CA PRO A 69 -15.41 17.53 -0.98
C PRO A 69 -15.27 17.19 0.51
N PRO A 70 -14.23 17.70 1.21
CA PRO A 70 -13.97 17.42 2.62
C PRO A 70 -15.16 17.65 3.57
N SER A 71 -16.13 18.45 3.13
CA SER A 71 -17.35 18.80 3.86
C SER A 71 -18.39 17.67 3.96
N ILE A 72 -18.37 16.68 3.06
CA ILE A 72 -19.30 15.53 3.07
C ILE A 72 -18.62 14.28 3.69
N SER A 73 -17.29 14.25 3.72
CA SER A 73 -16.49 13.23 4.42
C SER A 73 -16.40 13.45 5.94
N ALA A 74 -17.38 14.13 6.55
CA ALA A 74 -17.46 14.25 8.01
C ALA A 74 -17.56 12.83 8.59
N LYS A 75 -16.42 12.32 9.07
CA LYS A 75 -16.30 10.98 9.64
C LYS A 75 -17.36 10.82 10.73
N PRO A 76 -18.10 9.69 10.76
CA PRO A 76 -18.99 9.43 11.88
C PRO A 76 -18.17 9.49 13.18
N ALA A 77 -18.70 10.15 14.21
CA ALA A 77 -18.03 10.41 15.50
C ALA A 77 -17.56 9.13 16.26
N ASN A 78 -17.80 7.95 15.69
CA ASN A 78 -17.37 6.66 16.21
C ASN A 78 -16.53 5.85 15.20
N ASP A 79 -15.82 6.50 14.27
CA ASP A 79 -14.89 5.79 13.41
C ASP A 79 -13.73 5.21 14.25
N TYR A 80 -13.79 3.88 14.43
CA TYR A 80 -12.81 3.08 15.15
C TYR A 80 -11.37 3.39 14.72
N TRP A 81 -11.17 3.59 13.41
CA TRP A 81 -9.86 3.85 12.84
C TRP A 81 -9.27 5.16 13.34
N GLU A 82 -10.07 6.22 13.47
CA GLU A 82 -9.56 7.51 13.93
C GLU A 82 -9.11 7.44 15.38
N LYS A 83 -9.89 6.77 16.23
CA LYS A 83 -9.51 6.52 17.64
C LYS A 83 -8.21 5.73 17.73
N TRP A 84 -8.11 4.65 16.95
CA TRP A 84 -6.91 3.83 16.90
C TRP A 84 -5.68 4.62 16.39
N PHE A 85 -5.82 5.38 15.30
CA PHE A 85 -4.73 6.18 14.73
C PHE A 85 -4.25 7.26 15.70
N VAL A 86 -5.16 7.93 16.42
CA VAL A 86 -4.79 8.90 17.46
C VAL A 86 -3.96 8.23 18.56
N THR A 87 -4.40 7.08 19.06
CA THR A 87 -3.66 6.32 20.09
C THR A 87 -2.30 5.86 19.57
N TYR A 88 -2.25 5.27 18.38
CA TYR A 88 -1.02 4.79 17.75
C TYR A 88 -0.01 5.92 17.53
N ASN A 89 -0.44 7.02 16.93
CA ASN A 89 0.45 8.15 16.64
C ASN A 89 0.98 8.81 17.92
N LYS A 90 0.18 8.87 18.98
CA LYS A 90 0.63 9.31 20.31
C LYS A 90 1.73 8.37 20.84
N MET A 91 1.49 7.06 20.85
CA MET A 91 2.48 6.08 21.31
C MET A 91 3.77 6.13 20.48
N VAL A 92 3.68 6.26 19.16
CA VAL A 92 4.84 6.40 18.28
C VAL A 92 5.58 7.71 18.53
N SER A 93 4.87 8.81 18.76
CA SER A 93 5.50 10.08 19.13
C SER A 93 6.25 9.95 20.45
N GLU A 94 5.64 9.32 21.45
CA GLU A 94 6.26 9.05 22.75
C GLU A 94 7.51 8.17 22.60
N LEU A 95 7.42 7.09 21.82
CA LEU A 95 8.56 6.20 21.51
C LEU A 95 9.68 6.89 20.74
N LYS A 96 9.36 7.83 19.85
CA LYS A 96 10.36 8.63 19.11
C LYS A 96 11.02 9.68 20.00
N THR A 97 10.28 10.23 20.97
CA THR A 97 10.80 11.22 21.92
C THR A 97 11.53 10.61 23.10
N GLN A 98 11.17 9.38 23.49
CA GLN A 98 12.01 8.57 24.34
C GLN A 98 13.26 8.28 23.54
N GLN A 99 14.39 8.71 24.08
CA GLN A 99 15.73 8.44 23.60
C GLN A 99 15.88 6.91 23.50
N ILE A 100 15.49 6.34 22.35
CA ILE A 100 15.80 4.95 22.01
C ILE A 100 17.30 4.87 22.19
N SER A 101 17.72 4.06 23.17
CA SER A 101 19.11 3.79 23.47
C SER A 101 19.89 3.69 22.16
N GLU A 102 20.93 4.51 22.02
CA GLU A 102 21.76 4.52 20.80
C GLU A 102 22.32 3.14 20.46
N TYR A 103 22.24 2.18 21.39
CA TYR A 103 22.51 0.76 21.21
C TYR A 103 22.13 0.21 19.83
N TRP A 104 20.89 0.40 19.37
CA TRP A 104 20.49 -0.19 18.08
C TRP A 104 21.13 0.51 16.88
N ARG A 105 21.42 1.80 16.98
CA ARG A 105 22.16 2.57 15.97
C ARG A 105 23.63 2.14 15.95
N GLU A 106 24.27 2.14 17.12
CA GLU A 106 25.67 1.73 17.29
C GLU A 106 25.88 0.28 16.83
N TRP A 107 24.99 -0.64 17.21
CA TRP A 107 25.06 -2.03 16.80
C TRP A 107 24.95 -2.19 15.28
N PHE A 108 24.00 -1.49 14.64
CA PHE A 108 23.82 -1.55 13.19
C PHE A 108 25.04 -0.99 12.44
N ASP A 109 25.59 0.14 12.92
CA ASP A 109 26.78 0.76 12.34
C ASP A 109 28.00 -0.16 12.46
N GLN A 110 28.22 -0.78 13.62
CA GLN A 110 29.32 -1.75 13.82
C GLN A 110 29.17 -2.98 12.92
N TYR A 111 27.98 -3.56 12.85
CA TYR A 111 27.71 -4.75 12.05
C TYR A 111 27.89 -4.48 10.55
N SER A 112 27.34 -3.37 10.06
CA SER A 112 27.42 -3.00 8.63
C SER A 112 28.85 -2.72 8.17
N GLN A 113 29.69 -2.12 9.04
CA GLN A 113 31.11 -1.93 8.78
C GLN A 113 31.86 -3.26 8.72
N ALA A 114 31.64 -4.16 9.69
CA ALA A 114 32.28 -5.49 9.72
C ALA A 114 31.92 -6.31 8.47
N LEU A 115 30.64 -6.29 8.06
CA LEU A 115 30.20 -6.96 6.85
C LEU A 115 30.83 -6.35 5.59
N SER A 116 30.92 -5.02 5.51
CA SER A 116 31.56 -4.33 4.38
C SER A 116 33.04 -4.70 4.24
N GLN A 117 33.76 -4.84 5.37
CA GLN A 117 35.15 -5.30 5.37
C GLN A 117 35.29 -6.74 4.86
N GLN A 118 34.40 -7.64 5.28
CA GLN A 118 34.40 -9.03 4.81
C GLN A 118 34.11 -9.14 3.30
N LEU A 119 33.21 -8.30 2.78
CA LEU A 119 32.89 -8.27 1.35
C LEU A 119 34.03 -7.66 0.51
N GLN A 120 34.84 -6.77 1.08
CA GLN A 120 35.97 -6.12 0.40
C GLN A 120 37.27 -6.93 0.46
N THR A 121 37.42 -7.82 1.43
CA THR A 121 38.58 -8.73 1.45
C THR A 121 38.46 -9.72 0.29
N PRO A 122 39.39 -9.70 -0.70
CA PRO A 122 39.40 -10.71 -1.74
C PRO A 122 39.60 -12.06 -1.09
N THR A 123 38.64 -12.96 -1.30
CA THR A 123 38.76 -14.36 -0.91
C THR A 123 39.92 -14.94 -1.73
N SER A 124 41.13 -14.92 -1.17
CA SER A 124 42.24 -15.71 -1.69
C SER A 124 41.94 -17.18 -1.37
N VAL A 125 40.96 -17.74 -2.08
CA VAL A 125 40.84 -19.17 -2.23
C VAL A 125 42.02 -19.57 -3.12
N GLY A 126 43.15 -19.86 -2.46
CA GLY A 126 44.24 -20.58 -3.08
C GLY A 126 43.72 -21.90 -3.59
N VAL A 127 43.47 -21.98 -4.89
CA VAL A 127 43.36 -23.23 -5.63
C VAL A 127 44.77 -23.82 -5.66
N ASN A 128 45.08 -24.68 -4.68
CA ASN A 128 46.26 -25.52 -4.72
C ASN A 128 45.99 -26.70 -5.66
N GLN A 129 46.84 -26.76 -6.70
CA GLN A 129 47.35 -27.91 -7.49
C GLN A 129 46.53 -29.20 -7.54
#